data_AF-A0A9P1D6M7-F1
#
_entry.id   AF-A0A9P1D6M7-F1
#
_cell.length_a   1.000
_cell.length_b   1.000
_cell.length_c   1.000
_cell.angle_alpha   90.00
_cell.angle_beta   90.00
_cell.angle_gamma   90.00
#
_symmetry.space_group_name_H-M   'P 1'
#
loop_
_entity.id
_entity.type
_entity.pdbx_description
1 polymer ?
#
loop_
_entity_poly.entity_id
_entity_poly.type
_entity_poly.pdbx_seq_one_letter_code
_entity_poly.pdbx_strand_id
1 'polypeptide(L)'
;MDATSPGAPGGDADAAPESLRSKLWAAVGQSKAIRTKEMQESCAFYDCVRKDARKLRPEVVVDVCGGHGALALLFLAHGQAQQATIIDPQRPASHATLREAWSSFVTGPISYDQRPLQQALPEVLKGNSKRMLVVACHACQHLAREIIDHCMAHNTAFAVCPCCPKDHQGHLQAAAKSLEVEFPAAMILAEMGRLTAQHCACALRSFDAKVSPHNRVIFGRPGAGPQEASGEAEEKLRRAYARAHHPGSADGRAAGLWSSAEAVATAAAGIDAGPEELKQKEQAVRELLSPVTGQDIWERLEVRESPRRHFRARTVVAVGAPNTANLSPEESGGLFRFVPTSSGYQLQSTIPTETLLPQIAAALPALAQLLSSFSEFLAPRCVKLHGTLGTSQLLCCVWKRCILFLVHCLHARLSKLTWSLQKSYCSWKAWQQLHVSKDGHA
;
A
#
# COMPACT_ATOMS: atom_id res chain seq x y z
N MET A 1 -36.69 -36.69 -43.41
CA MET A 1 -35.70 -35.60 -43.48
C MET A 1 -35.98 -34.71 -42.28
N ASP A 2 -35.23 -34.89 -41.20
CA ASP A 2 -35.09 -33.87 -40.16
C ASP A 2 -33.68 -34.02 -39.59
N ALA A 3 -32.84 -33.04 -39.93
CA ALA A 3 -31.43 -33.01 -39.60
C ALA A 3 -31.26 -32.36 -38.23
N THR A 4 -30.96 -33.16 -37.22
CA THR A 4 -30.51 -32.70 -35.90
C THR A 4 -29.09 -32.13 -36.02
N SER A 5 -28.97 -30.82 -35.82
CA SER A 5 -27.67 -30.13 -35.79
C SER A 5 -26.89 -30.48 -34.51
N PRO A 6 -25.58 -30.76 -34.59
CA PRO A 6 -24.73 -30.98 -33.42
C PRO A 6 -24.45 -29.64 -32.73
N GLY A 7 -24.79 -29.56 -31.43
CA GLY A 7 -24.54 -28.39 -30.59
C GLY A 7 -23.04 -28.11 -30.46
N ALA A 8 -22.67 -26.84 -30.62
CA ALA A 8 -21.30 -26.37 -30.48
C ALA A 8 -20.76 -26.61 -29.06
N PRO A 9 -19.51 -27.06 -28.89
CA PRO A 9 -18.88 -27.18 -27.59
C PRO A 9 -18.74 -25.79 -26.97
N GLY A 10 -19.41 -25.58 -25.83
CA GLY A 10 -19.30 -24.36 -25.04
C GLY A 10 -17.84 -24.14 -24.65
N GLY A 11 -17.29 -23.01 -25.06
CA GLY A 11 -15.93 -22.62 -24.71
C GLY A 11 -15.80 -22.47 -23.21
N ASP A 12 -14.92 -23.26 -22.61
CA ASP A 12 -14.47 -23.11 -21.24
C ASP A 12 -13.96 -21.68 -21.06
N ALA A 13 -14.73 -20.88 -20.32
CA ALA A 13 -14.34 -19.53 -19.97
C ALA A 13 -13.01 -19.58 -19.22
N ASP A 14 -12.01 -18.86 -19.72
CA ASP A 14 -10.67 -18.68 -19.15
C ASP A 14 -10.74 -18.41 -17.65
N ALA A 15 -10.68 -19.47 -16.84
CA ALA A 15 -10.56 -19.36 -15.41
C ALA A 15 -9.19 -18.74 -15.12
N ALA A 16 -9.19 -17.62 -14.40
CA ALA A 16 -7.95 -16.95 -14.02
C ALA A 16 -6.97 -17.95 -13.40
N PRO A 17 -5.68 -17.92 -13.79
CA PRO A 17 -4.73 -18.94 -13.38
C PRO A 17 -4.67 -19.02 -11.86
N GLU A 18 -4.86 -20.23 -11.35
CA GLU A 18 -4.89 -20.51 -9.92
C GLU A 18 -3.58 -20.04 -9.25
N SER A 19 -3.72 -19.29 -8.16
CA SER A 19 -2.56 -18.78 -7.42
C SER A 19 -1.74 -19.92 -6.81
N LEU A 20 -0.41 -19.76 -6.71
CA LEU A 20 0.46 -20.77 -6.06
C LEU A 20 -0.03 -21.13 -4.65
N ARG A 21 -0.54 -20.15 -3.88
CA ARG A 21 -1.11 -20.40 -2.55
C ARG A 21 -2.31 -21.34 -2.61
N SER A 22 -3.21 -21.15 -3.56
CA SER A 22 -4.38 -22.03 -3.74
C SER A 22 -3.94 -23.46 -4.04
N LYS A 23 -2.93 -23.63 -4.90
CA LYS A 23 -2.35 -24.95 -5.22
C LYS A 23 -1.72 -25.63 -4.00
N LEU A 24 -0.92 -24.88 -3.23
CA LEU A 24 -0.33 -25.37 -1.98
C LEU A 24 -1.41 -25.77 -0.96
N TRP A 25 -2.49 -24.99 -0.88
CA TRP A 25 -3.62 -25.27 0.01
C TRP A 25 -4.38 -26.52 -0.40
N ALA A 26 -4.65 -26.69 -1.70
CA ALA A 26 -5.31 -27.87 -2.24
C ALA A 26 -4.52 -29.15 -1.95
N ALA A 27 -3.20 -29.13 -2.12
CA ALA A 27 -2.32 -30.26 -1.82
C ALA A 27 -2.33 -30.64 -0.33
N VAL A 28 -2.43 -29.67 0.57
CA VAL A 28 -2.57 -29.92 2.02
C VAL A 28 -3.95 -30.45 2.37
N GLY A 29 -5.02 -29.92 1.76
CA GLY A 29 -6.39 -30.34 2.02
C GLY A 29 -6.62 -31.84 1.76
N GLN A 30 -5.92 -32.39 0.77
CA GLN A 30 -5.96 -33.82 0.44
C GLN A 30 -5.24 -34.69 1.49
N SER A 31 -4.15 -34.19 2.07
CA SER A 31 -3.28 -34.97 2.97
C SER A 31 -3.55 -34.77 4.46
N LYS A 32 -4.28 -33.70 4.84
CA LYS A 32 -4.53 -33.30 6.24
C LYS A 32 -3.23 -33.17 7.07
N ALA A 33 -2.11 -32.83 6.42
CA ALA A 33 -0.79 -32.82 7.06
C ALA A 33 -0.64 -31.76 8.17
N ILE A 34 -1.38 -30.65 8.11
CA ILE A 34 -1.26 -29.53 9.05
C ILE A 34 -2.65 -28.95 9.31
N ARG A 35 -2.86 -28.39 10.50
CA ARG A 35 -4.14 -27.76 10.84
C ARG A 35 -4.32 -26.49 10.00
N THR A 36 -5.57 -26.21 9.60
CA THR A 36 -5.94 -25.02 8.83
C THR A 36 -5.39 -23.74 9.47
N LYS A 37 -5.49 -23.61 10.80
CA LYS A 37 -5.00 -22.44 11.52
C LYS A 37 -3.49 -22.26 11.41
N GLU A 38 -2.71 -23.32 11.64
CA GLU A 38 -1.23 -23.27 11.59
C GLU A 38 -0.73 -22.92 10.18
N MET A 39 -1.41 -23.39 9.14
CA MET A 39 -1.10 -22.99 7.76
C MET A 39 -1.45 -21.52 7.48
N GLN A 40 -2.59 -21.04 7.98
CA GLN A 40 -2.97 -19.62 7.87
C GLN A 40 -1.94 -18.71 8.55
N GLU A 41 -1.50 -19.09 9.77
CA GLU A 41 -0.46 -18.38 10.52
C GLU A 41 0.87 -18.35 9.74
N SER A 42 1.31 -19.49 9.20
CA SER A 42 2.52 -19.59 8.38
C SER A 42 2.46 -18.72 7.12
N CYS A 43 1.31 -18.72 6.43
CA CYS A 43 1.10 -17.89 5.23
C CYS A 43 1.06 -16.39 5.57
N ALA A 44 0.40 -16.02 6.66
CA ALA A 44 0.30 -14.63 7.12
C ALA A 44 1.67 -14.10 7.55
N PHE A 45 2.44 -14.90 8.30
CA PHE A 45 3.82 -14.60 8.64
C PHE A 45 4.65 -14.39 7.36
N TYR A 46 4.63 -15.35 6.42
CA TYR A 46 5.38 -15.27 5.17
C TYR A 46 5.04 -13.99 4.38
N ASP A 47 3.75 -13.66 4.21
CA ASP A 47 3.35 -12.45 3.49
C ASP A 47 3.85 -11.15 4.14
N CYS A 48 3.90 -11.16 5.47
CA CYS A 48 4.37 -10.07 6.30
C CYS A 48 5.87 -9.80 6.07
N VAL A 49 6.68 -10.84 5.87
CA VAL A 49 8.15 -10.74 5.82
C VAL A 49 8.75 -10.89 4.41
N ARG A 50 8.03 -11.45 3.43
CA ARG A 50 8.57 -11.77 2.09
C ARG A 50 9.21 -10.59 1.36
N LYS A 51 8.73 -9.36 1.59
CA LYS A 51 9.30 -8.16 0.96
C LYS A 51 10.70 -7.87 1.49
N ASP A 52 10.91 -8.06 2.80
CA ASP A 52 12.19 -7.84 3.43
C ASP A 52 13.14 -9.01 3.15
N ALA A 53 12.63 -10.25 3.14
CA ALA A 53 13.39 -11.42 2.68
C ALA A 53 13.88 -11.27 1.23
N ARG A 54 13.05 -10.76 0.31
CA ARG A 54 13.46 -10.51 -1.09
C ARG A 54 14.61 -9.51 -1.21
N LYS A 55 14.68 -8.51 -0.32
CA LYS A 55 15.80 -7.56 -0.30
C LYS A 55 17.08 -8.22 0.21
N LEU A 56 16.96 -9.12 1.18
CA LEU A 56 18.09 -9.90 1.71
C LEU A 56 18.59 -10.95 0.72
N ARG A 57 17.70 -11.56 -0.08
CA ARG A 57 17.99 -12.69 -0.96
C ARG A 57 18.73 -13.82 -0.22
N PRO A 58 18.16 -14.35 0.88
CA PRO A 58 18.83 -15.40 1.62
C PRO A 58 19.05 -16.63 0.74
N GLU A 59 20.22 -17.24 0.84
CA GLU A 59 20.46 -18.56 0.25
C GLU A 59 19.79 -19.63 1.12
N VAL A 60 19.80 -19.42 2.44
CA VAL A 60 19.29 -20.37 3.44
C VAL A 60 18.24 -19.70 4.30
N VAL A 61 17.12 -20.39 4.51
CA VAL A 61 16.17 -20.04 5.58
C VAL A 61 16.27 -21.07 6.69
N VAL A 62 16.40 -20.61 7.94
CA VAL A 62 16.39 -21.47 9.12
C VAL A 62 15.09 -21.25 9.88
N ASP A 63 14.21 -22.25 9.88
CA ASP A 63 12.90 -22.20 10.54
C ASP A 63 12.99 -22.82 11.94
N VAL A 64 13.10 -21.97 12.95
CA VAL A 64 13.29 -22.37 14.36
C VAL A 64 11.94 -22.48 15.05
N CYS A 65 11.75 -23.53 15.85
CA CYS A 65 10.44 -23.95 16.34
C CYS A 65 9.48 -24.24 15.16
N GLY A 66 10.04 -24.78 14.07
CA GLY A 66 9.33 -24.89 12.80
C GLY A 66 8.27 -25.99 12.77
N GLY A 67 8.24 -26.91 13.75
CA GLY A 67 7.28 -28.00 13.84
C GLY A 67 7.18 -28.79 12.53
N HIS A 68 6.11 -28.58 11.77
CA HIS A 68 5.87 -29.26 10.50
C HIS A 68 6.77 -28.75 9.35
N GLY A 69 7.39 -27.56 9.51
CA GLY A 69 8.24 -26.92 8.51
C GLY A 69 7.48 -26.17 7.41
N ALA A 70 6.21 -25.84 7.65
CA ALA A 70 5.38 -25.15 6.65
C ALA A 70 5.97 -23.80 6.24
N LEU A 71 6.54 -23.05 7.18
CA LEU A 71 7.15 -21.76 6.89
C LEU A 71 8.42 -21.92 6.06
N ALA A 72 9.35 -22.81 6.44
CA ALA A 72 10.51 -23.16 5.61
C ALA A 72 10.12 -23.53 4.16
N LEU A 73 9.12 -24.40 4.00
CA LEU A 73 8.65 -24.84 2.69
C LEU A 73 8.01 -23.68 1.88
N LEU A 74 7.32 -22.74 2.51
CA LEU A 74 6.78 -21.55 1.84
C LEU A 74 7.90 -20.67 1.25
N PHE A 75 9.02 -20.51 1.97
CA PHE A 75 10.18 -19.77 1.45
C PHE A 75 10.78 -20.44 0.22
N LEU A 76 10.90 -21.78 0.22
CA LEU A 76 11.40 -22.53 -0.92
C LEU A 76 10.43 -22.50 -2.11
N ALA A 77 9.14 -22.76 -1.87
CA ALA A 77 8.12 -22.80 -2.92
C ALA A 77 7.96 -21.46 -3.66
N HIS A 78 8.22 -20.35 -2.98
CA HIS A 78 8.21 -19.02 -3.57
C HIS A 78 9.58 -18.53 -4.08
N GLY A 79 10.60 -19.40 -4.11
CA GLY A 79 11.95 -19.08 -4.56
C GLY A 79 12.59 -17.93 -3.77
N GLN A 80 12.22 -17.76 -2.49
CA GLN A 80 12.82 -16.75 -1.60
C GLN A 80 14.09 -17.26 -0.93
N ALA A 81 14.34 -18.57 -0.97
CA ALA A 81 15.55 -19.23 -0.49
C ALA A 81 15.91 -20.41 -1.42
N GLN A 82 17.17 -20.82 -1.43
CA GLN A 82 17.65 -21.97 -2.20
C GLN A 82 17.61 -23.26 -1.39
N GLN A 83 17.78 -23.17 -0.08
CA GLN A 83 17.73 -24.30 0.85
C GLN A 83 17.10 -23.89 2.18
N ALA A 84 16.61 -24.87 2.94
CA ALA A 84 16.03 -24.61 4.25
C ALA A 84 16.47 -25.64 5.29
N THR A 85 16.57 -25.18 6.54
CA THR A 85 16.82 -26.03 7.71
C THR A 85 15.75 -25.76 8.74
N ILE A 86 15.06 -26.80 9.18
CA ILE A 86 14.08 -26.72 10.26
C ILE A 86 14.76 -27.15 11.56
N ILE A 87 14.60 -26.40 12.63
CA ILE A 87 15.10 -26.74 13.96
C ILE A 87 13.92 -26.88 14.91
N ASP A 88 13.75 -28.07 15.46
CA ASP A 88 12.70 -28.35 16.44
C ASP A 88 13.10 -29.58 17.29
N PRO A 89 12.84 -29.59 18.62
CA PRO A 89 13.10 -30.77 19.45
C PRO A 89 12.35 -32.04 18.98
N GLN A 90 11.21 -31.89 18.30
CA GLN A 90 10.40 -33.01 17.84
C GLN A 90 10.04 -32.87 16.37
N ARG A 91 10.38 -33.89 15.57
CA ARG A 91 9.96 -33.99 14.17
C ARG A 91 8.59 -34.67 14.08
N PRO A 92 7.49 -33.95 13.81
CA PRO A 92 6.18 -34.58 13.73
C PRO A 92 6.05 -35.36 12.41
N ALA A 93 5.31 -36.47 12.40
CA ALA A 93 5.13 -37.33 11.21
C ALA A 93 4.54 -36.56 10.02
N SER A 94 3.68 -35.59 10.33
CA SER A 94 3.11 -34.62 9.41
C SER A 94 4.13 -33.81 8.60
N HIS A 95 5.37 -33.65 9.07
CA HIS A 95 6.43 -33.00 8.30
C HIS A 95 6.69 -33.76 6.98
N ALA A 96 6.78 -35.09 7.05
CA ALA A 96 6.99 -35.92 5.86
C ALA A 96 5.78 -35.82 4.92
N THR A 97 4.56 -35.88 5.47
CA THR A 97 3.32 -35.74 4.69
C THR A 97 3.23 -34.38 3.99
N LEU A 98 3.56 -33.29 4.69
CA LEU A 98 3.54 -31.94 4.12
C LEU A 98 4.60 -31.77 3.04
N ARG A 99 5.82 -32.27 3.29
CA ARG A 99 6.92 -32.24 2.32
C ARG A 99 6.54 -32.99 1.04
N GLU A 100 5.95 -34.17 1.17
CA GLU A 100 5.50 -34.97 0.03
C GLU A 100 4.41 -34.25 -0.75
N ALA A 101 3.40 -33.72 -0.05
CA ALA A 101 2.32 -32.96 -0.68
C ALA A 101 2.82 -31.73 -1.46
N TRP A 102 3.95 -31.15 -1.04
CA TRP A 102 4.53 -29.95 -1.66
C TRP A 102 5.76 -30.21 -2.54
N SER A 103 6.09 -31.48 -2.79
CA SER A 103 7.31 -31.89 -3.49
C SER A 103 7.45 -31.27 -4.89
N SER A 104 6.34 -31.11 -5.62
CA SER A 104 6.32 -30.50 -6.96
C SER A 104 6.50 -28.97 -6.97
N PHE A 105 6.35 -28.31 -5.83
CA PHE A 105 6.49 -26.86 -5.70
C PHE A 105 7.83 -26.44 -5.08
N VAL A 106 8.53 -27.36 -4.42
CA VAL A 106 9.76 -27.09 -3.65
C VAL A 106 10.96 -27.59 -4.43
N THR A 107 11.84 -26.67 -4.86
CA THR A 107 13.00 -26.99 -5.71
C THR A 107 14.32 -27.13 -4.95
N GLY A 108 14.34 -26.77 -3.66
CA GLY A 108 15.55 -26.73 -2.83
C GLY A 108 15.65 -27.88 -1.81
N PRO A 109 16.87 -28.23 -1.36
CA PRO A 109 17.03 -29.21 -0.29
C PRO A 109 16.46 -28.66 1.02
N ILE A 110 15.86 -29.57 1.80
CA ILE A 110 15.34 -29.29 3.12
C ILE A 110 15.93 -30.28 4.14
N SER A 111 16.56 -29.76 5.18
CA SER A 111 17.05 -30.53 6.32
C SER A 111 16.19 -30.26 7.56
N TYR A 112 16.21 -31.20 8.50
CA TYR A 112 15.52 -31.08 9.78
C TYR A 112 16.48 -31.53 10.87
N ASP A 113 16.76 -30.63 11.79
CA ASP A 113 17.61 -30.85 12.94
C ASP A 113 16.73 -31.08 14.17
N GLN A 114 16.67 -32.34 14.61
CA GLN A 114 15.85 -32.76 15.75
C GLN A 114 16.63 -32.63 17.06
N ARG A 115 17.03 -31.40 17.40
CA ARG A 115 17.72 -31.06 18.65
C ARG A 115 17.13 -29.77 19.24
N PRO A 116 17.33 -29.52 20.54
CA PRO A 116 16.99 -28.24 21.14
C PRO A 116 17.68 -27.07 20.44
N LEU A 117 17.02 -25.92 20.35
CA LEU A 117 17.52 -24.76 19.60
C LEU A 117 18.86 -24.26 20.14
N GLN A 118 19.09 -24.38 21.46
CA GLN A 118 20.32 -24.05 22.17
C GLN A 118 21.55 -24.75 21.55
N GLN A 119 21.35 -25.96 21.02
CA GLN A 119 22.40 -26.81 20.46
C GLN A 119 22.48 -26.63 18.94
N ALA A 120 21.34 -26.73 18.25
CA ALA A 120 21.29 -26.73 16.79
C ALA A 120 21.55 -25.35 16.18
N LEU A 121 20.94 -24.29 16.69
CA LEU A 121 20.98 -22.97 16.05
C LEU A 121 22.42 -22.40 15.98
N PRO A 122 23.24 -22.43 17.06
CA PRO A 122 24.63 -21.96 16.98
C PRO A 122 25.47 -22.71 15.95
N GLU A 123 25.27 -24.02 15.82
CA GLU A 123 26.00 -24.84 14.84
C GLU A 123 25.60 -24.49 13.41
N VAL A 124 24.30 -24.36 13.14
CA VAL A 124 23.76 -23.97 11.84
C VAL A 124 24.26 -22.57 11.44
N LEU A 125 24.35 -21.63 12.39
CA LEU A 125 24.80 -20.26 12.12
C LEU A 125 26.32 -20.11 11.90
N LYS A 126 27.15 -21.09 12.30
CA LYS A 126 28.61 -21.05 12.04
C LYS A 126 28.96 -21.16 10.55
N GLY A 127 28.08 -21.76 9.74
CA GLY A 127 28.41 -22.18 8.36
C GLY A 127 28.40 -21.08 7.29
N ASN A 128 27.53 -20.05 7.39
CA ASN A 128 27.45 -18.95 6.40
C ASN A 128 26.47 -17.82 6.82
N SER A 129 26.62 -17.22 8.01
CA SER A 129 25.60 -16.35 8.63
C SER A 129 25.07 -15.20 7.77
N LYS A 130 25.88 -14.61 6.87
CA LYS A 130 25.50 -13.42 6.08
C LYS A 130 24.45 -13.68 5.00
N ARG A 131 24.24 -14.93 4.59
CA ARG A 131 23.25 -15.31 3.55
C ARG A 131 22.12 -16.16 4.12
N MET A 132 21.92 -16.06 5.43
CA MET A 132 20.89 -16.79 6.16
C MET A 132 19.81 -15.82 6.65
N LEU A 133 18.56 -16.29 6.63
CA LEU A 133 17.45 -15.65 7.32
C LEU A 133 16.88 -16.65 8.32
N VAL A 134 16.96 -16.31 9.61
CA VAL A 134 16.33 -17.10 10.66
C VAL A 134 14.88 -16.65 10.82
N VAL A 135 13.95 -17.58 10.76
CA VAL A 135 12.52 -17.31 10.94
C VAL A 135 11.96 -18.14 12.09
N ALA A 136 11.00 -17.60 12.82
CA ALA A 136 10.30 -18.34 13.86
C ALA A 136 8.86 -17.82 14.01
N CYS A 137 7.90 -18.68 13.68
CA CYS A 137 6.47 -18.39 13.85
C CYS A 137 5.99 -18.96 15.20
N HIS A 138 5.51 -18.11 16.10
CA HIS A 138 5.09 -18.50 17.45
C HIS A 138 6.18 -19.08 18.35
N ALA A 139 7.35 -18.44 18.40
CA ALA A 139 8.34 -18.73 19.44
C ALA A 139 7.91 -18.08 20.76
N CYS A 140 7.82 -18.84 21.86
CA CYS A 140 7.58 -18.26 23.19
C CYS A 140 8.60 -17.15 23.48
N GLN A 141 8.22 -16.11 24.21
CA GLN A 141 9.05 -14.91 24.42
C GLN A 141 10.51 -15.20 24.82
N HIS A 142 10.74 -16.22 25.65
CA HIS A 142 12.10 -16.62 26.05
C HIS A 142 12.89 -17.25 24.88
N LEU A 143 12.27 -18.13 24.09
CA LEU A 143 12.89 -18.73 22.89
C LEU A 143 13.09 -17.66 21.80
N ALA A 144 12.13 -16.75 21.63
CA ALA A 144 12.27 -15.63 20.70
C ALA A 144 13.52 -14.79 21.02
N ARG A 145 13.73 -14.48 22.30
CA ARG A 145 14.92 -13.76 22.76
C ARG A 145 16.21 -14.55 22.52
N GLU A 146 16.20 -15.85 22.82
CA GLU A 146 17.36 -16.71 22.60
C GLU A 146 17.74 -16.84 21.12
N ILE A 147 16.74 -17.01 20.24
CA ILE A 147 16.91 -16.99 18.78
C ILE A 147 17.55 -15.68 18.34
N ILE A 148 17.01 -14.55 18.83
CA ILE A 148 17.51 -13.22 18.52
C ILE A 148 18.96 -13.07 18.99
N ASP A 149 19.29 -13.49 20.21
CA ASP A 149 20.64 -13.36 20.77
C ASP A 149 21.66 -14.19 19.97
N HIS A 150 21.29 -15.39 19.52
CA HIS A 150 22.13 -16.16 18.58
C HIS A 150 22.27 -15.47 17.22
N CYS A 151 21.20 -14.90 16.67
CA CYS A 151 21.28 -14.17 15.41
C CYS A 151 22.18 -12.93 15.53
N MET A 152 22.09 -12.20 16.65
CA MET A 152 22.95 -11.05 16.95
C MET A 152 24.43 -11.48 17.06
N ALA A 153 24.72 -12.56 17.79
CA ALA A 153 26.09 -13.07 17.97
C ALA A 153 26.76 -13.51 16.65
N HIS A 154 25.96 -13.98 15.69
CA HIS A 154 26.45 -14.44 14.39
C HIS A 154 26.25 -13.42 13.25
N ASN A 155 25.73 -12.23 13.56
CA ASN A 155 25.37 -11.20 12.58
C ASN A 155 24.45 -11.70 11.46
N THR A 156 23.42 -12.48 11.83
CA THR A 156 22.44 -13.10 10.94
C THR A 156 21.11 -12.34 10.97
N ALA A 157 20.49 -12.14 9.81
CA ALA A 157 19.16 -11.52 9.76
C ALA A 157 18.09 -12.46 10.33
N PHE A 158 17.06 -11.89 10.96
CA PHE A 158 15.99 -12.67 11.57
C PHE A 158 14.61 -12.06 11.38
N ALA A 159 13.58 -12.91 11.44
CA ALA A 159 12.18 -12.55 11.57
C ALA A 159 11.53 -13.44 12.63
N VAL A 160 11.11 -12.88 13.76
CA VAL A 160 10.59 -13.66 14.90
C VAL A 160 9.23 -13.11 15.30
N CYS A 161 8.25 -14.00 15.44
CA CYS A 161 6.92 -13.69 15.95
C CYS A 161 6.79 -14.22 17.39
N PRO A 162 7.14 -13.42 18.41
CA PRO A 162 7.07 -13.86 19.80
C PRO A 162 5.62 -14.13 20.24
N CYS A 163 5.41 -15.21 20.99
CA CYS A 163 4.15 -15.54 21.66
C CYS A 163 4.36 -15.70 23.17
N CYS A 164 3.27 -15.82 23.94
CA CYS A 164 3.33 -16.05 25.39
C CYS A 164 4.19 -15.03 26.15
N PRO A 165 3.83 -13.74 26.17
CA PRO A 165 4.60 -12.73 26.89
C PRO A 165 4.66 -13.08 28.38
N LYS A 166 5.87 -13.10 28.94
CA LYS A 166 6.11 -13.41 30.35
C LYS A 166 7.07 -12.38 30.93
N ASP A 167 6.60 -11.70 31.96
CA ASP A 167 7.40 -10.75 32.75
C ASP A 167 7.47 -11.30 34.17
N HIS A 168 8.59 -11.92 34.50
CA HIS A 168 8.80 -12.56 35.80
C HIS A 168 8.87 -11.56 36.96
N GLN A 169 9.25 -10.31 36.68
CA GLN A 169 9.38 -9.25 37.69
C GLN A 169 8.11 -8.38 37.76
N GLY A 170 7.27 -8.40 36.72
CA GLY A 170 6.03 -7.64 36.65
C GLY A 170 6.21 -6.14 36.39
N HIS A 171 7.45 -5.65 36.27
CA HIS A 171 7.74 -4.23 36.06
C HIS A 171 7.21 -3.73 34.71
N LEU A 172 7.38 -4.50 33.64
CA LEU A 172 6.89 -4.11 32.32
C LEU A 172 5.38 -4.30 32.22
N GLN A 173 4.83 -5.30 32.90
CA GLN A 173 3.38 -5.45 32.99
C GLN A 173 2.73 -4.26 33.72
N ALA A 174 3.33 -3.81 34.83
CA ALA A 174 2.87 -2.63 35.56
C ALA A 174 2.98 -1.36 34.71
N ALA A 175 4.11 -1.16 34.03
CA ALA A 175 4.31 -0.03 33.14
C ALA A 175 3.32 -0.03 31.96
N ALA A 176 3.10 -1.18 31.32
CA ALA A 176 2.14 -1.32 30.24
C ALA A 176 0.72 -0.96 30.69
N LYS A 177 0.32 -1.41 31.89
CA LYS A 177 -0.97 -1.05 32.50
C LYS A 177 -1.08 0.45 32.78
N SER A 178 -0.05 1.07 33.36
CA SER A 178 -0.05 2.51 33.67
C SER A 178 -0.06 3.41 32.42
N LEU A 179 0.47 2.91 31.30
CA LEU A 179 0.51 3.63 30.03
C LEU A 179 -0.64 3.27 29.09
N GLU A 180 -1.57 2.40 29.53
CA GLU A 180 -2.67 1.90 28.70
C GLU A 180 -2.20 1.25 27.39
N VAL A 181 -1.05 0.57 27.44
CA VAL A 181 -0.47 -0.17 26.32
C VAL A 181 -0.69 -1.67 26.53
N GLU A 182 -1.06 -2.37 25.46
CA GLU A 182 -1.14 -3.82 25.45
C GLU A 182 0.18 -4.46 25.90
N PHE A 183 0.14 -5.30 26.94
CA PHE A 183 1.35 -5.93 27.50
C PHE A 183 2.22 -6.68 26.46
N PRO A 184 1.66 -7.48 25.50
CA PRO A 184 2.46 -8.06 24.43
C PRO A 184 3.17 -7.02 23.55
N ALA A 185 2.54 -5.86 23.31
CA ALA A 185 3.16 -4.78 22.52
C ALA A 185 4.29 -4.11 23.31
N ALA A 186 4.11 -3.89 24.62
CA ALA A 186 5.17 -3.36 25.49
C ALA A 186 6.42 -4.26 25.50
N MET A 187 6.24 -5.58 25.62
CA MET A 187 7.36 -6.55 25.55
C MET A 187 8.12 -6.47 24.23
N ILE A 188 7.41 -6.34 23.10
CA ILE A 188 8.03 -6.19 21.78
C ILE A 188 8.77 -4.87 21.64
N LEU A 189 8.19 -3.76 22.11
CA LEU A 189 8.84 -2.45 22.08
C LEU A 189 10.11 -2.41 22.93
N ALA A 190 10.08 -3.03 24.11
CA ALA A 190 11.26 -3.17 24.97
C ALA A 190 12.37 -3.98 24.26
N GLU A 191 12.01 -5.08 23.61
CA GLU A 191 12.97 -5.90 22.85
C GLU A 191 13.54 -5.15 21.64
N MET A 192 12.73 -4.40 20.91
CA MET A 192 13.20 -3.54 19.82
C MET A 192 14.12 -2.42 20.31
N GLY A 193 13.86 -1.85 21.49
CA GLY A 193 14.74 -0.89 22.14
C GLY A 193 16.11 -1.51 22.45
N ARG A 194 16.14 -2.72 23.02
CA ARG A 194 17.37 -3.49 23.27
C ARG A 194 18.16 -3.75 22.00
N LEU A 195 17.48 -4.18 20.93
CA LEU A 195 18.09 -4.44 19.63
C LEU A 195 18.72 -3.19 19.01
N THR A 196 18.01 -2.07 19.08
CA THR A 196 18.50 -0.79 18.54
C THR A 196 19.75 -0.32 19.29
N ALA A 197 19.78 -0.47 20.62
CA ALA A 197 20.96 -0.18 21.44
C ALA A 197 22.18 -1.06 21.09
N GLN A 198 21.96 -2.23 20.47
CA GLN A 198 23.00 -3.15 19.99
C GLN A 198 23.27 -3.01 18.48
N HIS A 199 22.95 -1.86 17.88
CA HIS A 199 23.17 -1.57 16.45
C HIS A 199 22.48 -2.52 15.48
N CYS A 200 21.36 -3.13 15.87
CA CYS A 200 20.50 -3.88 14.97
C CYS A 200 19.45 -2.96 14.34
N ALA A 201 19.40 -2.90 13.01
CA ALA A 201 18.24 -2.31 12.33
C ALA A 201 17.06 -3.27 12.46
N CYS A 202 16.15 -2.94 13.37
CA CYS A 202 14.92 -3.69 13.57
C CYS A 202 13.70 -2.94 13.02
N ALA A 203 12.69 -3.69 12.61
CA ALA A 203 11.42 -3.17 12.18
C ALA A 203 10.30 -4.07 12.67
N LEU A 204 9.21 -3.45 13.11
CA LEU A 204 7.99 -4.16 13.44
C LEU A 204 7.17 -4.39 12.18
N ARG A 205 6.61 -5.58 12.06
CA ARG A 205 5.60 -5.93 11.06
C ARG A 205 4.41 -6.55 11.77
N SER A 206 3.25 -6.51 11.12
CA SER A 206 2.07 -7.19 11.61
C SER A 206 1.24 -7.80 10.49
N PHE A 207 0.49 -8.85 10.83
CA PHE A 207 -0.55 -9.42 9.97
C PHE A 207 -1.92 -9.34 10.65
N ASP A 208 -2.99 -9.84 10.01
CA ASP A 208 -4.35 -9.73 10.56
C ASP A 208 -4.48 -10.47 11.90
N ALA A 209 -4.94 -9.74 12.94
CA ALA A 209 -5.15 -10.28 14.28
C ALA A 209 -6.22 -11.39 14.32
N LYS A 210 -7.10 -11.47 13.32
CA LYS A 210 -8.07 -12.56 13.17
C LYS A 210 -7.43 -13.90 12.83
N VAL A 211 -6.26 -13.89 12.18
CA VAL A 211 -5.49 -15.11 11.91
C VAL A 211 -4.85 -15.61 13.20
N SER A 212 -4.23 -14.68 13.95
CA SER A 212 -3.67 -14.96 15.27
C SER A 212 -3.62 -13.69 16.12
N PRO A 213 -3.95 -13.73 17.42
CA PRO A 213 -3.73 -12.57 18.29
C PRO A 213 -2.24 -12.25 18.49
N HIS A 214 -1.35 -13.23 18.24
CA HIS A 214 0.09 -13.07 18.22
C HIS A 214 0.56 -12.74 16.81
N ASN A 215 0.20 -11.55 16.31
CA ASN A 215 0.37 -11.13 14.92
C ASN A 215 1.51 -10.13 14.68
N ARG A 216 2.48 -10.03 15.60
CA ARG A 216 3.54 -9.03 15.54
C ARG A 216 4.89 -9.72 15.31
N VAL A 217 5.56 -9.35 14.22
CA VAL A 217 6.85 -9.92 13.81
C VAL A 217 7.95 -8.87 13.97
N ILE A 218 8.98 -9.21 14.73
CA ILE A 218 10.22 -8.43 14.82
C ILE A 218 11.13 -8.90 13.70
N PHE A 219 11.41 -8.02 12.74
CA PHE A 219 12.40 -8.26 11.70
C PHE A 219 13.68 -7.50 12.04
N GLY A 220 14.82 -8.18 12.12
CA GLY A 220 16.10 -7.59 12.52
C GLY A 220 17.22 -7.88 11.54
N ARG A 221 18.11 -6.89 11.37
CA ARG A 221 19.36 -7.00 10.61
C ARG A 221 20.51 -6.50 11.50
N PRO A 222 21.26 -7.42 12.15
CA PRO A 222 22.44 -7.06 12.91
C PRO A 222 23.48 -6.36 12.01
N GLY A 223 24.21 -5.40 12.57
CA GLY A 223 25.27 -4.68 11.86
C GLY A 223 24.80 -3.64 10.83
N ALA A 224 23.54 -3.69 10.40
CA ALA A 224 22.93 -2.67 9.54
C ALA A 224 22.50 -1.44 10.36
N GLY A 225 23.41 -0.92 11.20
CA GLY A 225 23.11 0.11 12.17
C GLY A 225 22.61 1.43 11.55
N PRO A 226 22.23 2.41 12.39
CA PRO A 226 21.68 3.69 11.95
C PRO A 226 22.53 4.41 10.90
N GLN A 227 23.83 4.14 10.80
CA GLN A 227 24.71 4.74 9.81
C GLN A 227 24.28 4.45 8.36
N GLU A 228 23.86 3.23 8.03
CA GLU A 228 23.37 2.92 6.68
C GLU A 228 22.06 3.67 6.39
N ALA A 229 21.16 3.71 7.37
CA ALA A 229 19.88 4.41 7.25
C ALA A 229 20.07 5.93 7.18
N SER A 230 21.02 6.48 7.94
CA SER A 230 21.38 7.89 7.93
C SER A 230 21.96 8.28 6.58
N GLY A 231 22.88 7.48 6.02
CA GLY A 231 23.42 7.73 4.69
C GLY A 231 22.35 7.72 3.59
N GLU A 232 21.42 6.77 3.62
CA GLU A 232 20.32 6.72 2.65
C GLU A 232 19.32 7.88 2.83
N ALA A 233 19.01 8.25 4.09
CA ALA A 233 18.13 9.36 4.41
C ALA A 233 18.75 10.71 4.03
N GLU A 234 20.03 10.89 4.33
CA GLU A 234 20.82 12.07 3.98
C GLU A 234 20.96 12.20 2.46
N GLU A 235 21.23 11.10 1.74
CA GLU A 235 21.25 11.10 0.27
C GLU A 235 19.86 11.41 -0.32
N LYS A 236 18.77 10.89 0.26
CA LYS A 236 17.41 11.24 -0.15
C LYS A 236 17.11 12.72 0.09
N LEU A 237 17.50 13.25 1.25
CA LEU A 237 17.34 14.65 1.60
C LEU A 237 18.16 15.53 0.67
N ARG A 238 19.42 15.18 0.39
CA ARG A 238 20.31 15.86 -0.55
C ARG A 238 19.71 15.89 -1.95
N ARG A 239 19.17 14.77 -2.44
CA ARG A 239 18.46 14.72 -3.74
C ARG A 239 17.19 15.56 -3.74
N ALA A 240 16.44 15.60 -2.65
CA ALA A 240 15.25 16.44 -2.54
C ALA A 240 15.61 17.92 -2.51
N TYR A 241 16.66 18.29 -1.77
CA TYR A 241 17.19 19.63 -1.69
C TYR A 241 17.72 20.12 -3.04
N ALA A 242 18.51 19.29 -3.74
CA ALA A 242 19.00 19.60 -5.08
C ALA A 242 17.85 19.86 -6.08
N ARG A 243 16.78 19.05 -6.03
CA ARG A 243 15.58 19.27 -6.86
C ARG A 243 14.85 20.57 -6.52
N ALA A 244 14.83 20.97 -5.25
CA ALA A 244 14.12 22.16 -4.81
C ALA A 244 14.90 23.45 -5.10
N HIS A 245 16.23 23.43 -4.98
CA HIS A 245 17.06 24.63 -5.01
C HIS A 245 17.90 24.80 -6.28
N HIS A 246 18.04 23.75 -7.10
CA HIS A 246 18.67 23.84 -8.41
C HIS A 246 17.73 23.38 -9.53
N PRO A 247 16.59 24.06 -9.74
CA PRO A 247 15.67 23.73 -10.83
C PRO A 247 16.30 23.89 -12.24
N GLY A 248 17.52 24.43 -12.32
CA GLY A 248 18.27 24.63 -13.57
C GLY A 248 19.65 23.96 -13.65
N SER A 249 20.12 23.17 -12.67
CA SER A 249 21.41 22.46 -12.84
C SER A 249 21.22 21.22 -13.70
N ALA A 250 21.31 21.45 -15.00
CA ALA A 250 21.33 20.45 -16.05
C ALA A 250 22.64 19.64 -16.02
N ASP A 251 22.86 18.82 -15.00
CA ASP A 251 23.72 17.62 -15.14
C ASP A 251 22.94 16.52 -15.88
N GLY A 252 22.58 16.88 -17.12
CA GLY A 252 22.48 16.17 -18.39
C GLY A 252 22.19 14.68 -18.55
N ARG A 253 22.07 13.82 -17.54
CA ARG A 253 21.97 12.37 -17.82
C ARG A 253 20.92 11.53 -17.10
N ALA A 254 20.06 12.08 -16.24
CA ALA A 254 18.98 11.26 -15.70
C ALA A 254 17.75 12.05 -15.22
N ALA A 255 16.96 12.56 -16.17
CA ALA A 255 15.51 12.41 -16.19
C ALA A 255 15.00 13.10 -17.45
N GLY A 256 14.60 12.31 -18.44
CA GLY A 256 13.96 12.82 -19.66
C GLY A 256 12.70 13.61 -19.31
N LEU A 257 12.85 14.92 -19.18
CA LEU A 257 11.83 15.88 -19.54
C LEU A 257 11.97 16.06 -21.03
N TRP A 258 11.22 15.24 -21.74
CA TRP A 258 11.00 15.38 -23.16
C TRP A 258 10.55 16.81 -23.42
N SER A 259 11.25 17.50 -24.31
CA SER A 259 10.70 18.70 -24.93
C SER A 259 9.32 18.35 -25.47
N SER A 260 8.36 19.28 -25.38
CA SER A 260 6.97 19.03 -25.78
C SER A 260 6.82 18.49 -27.21
N ALA A 261 7.81 18.67 -28.08
CA ALA A 261 7.85 18.11 -29.43
C ALA A 261 8.28 16.63 -29.47
N GLU A 262 9.30 16.23 -28.71
CA GLU A 262 9.75 14.84 -28.70
C GLU A 262 8.75 13.94 -27.95
N ALA A 263 8.10 14.46 -26.89
CA ALA A 263 7.12 13.70 -26.10
C ALA A 263 5.95 13.21 -26.96
N VAL A 264 5.56 14.04 -27.94
CA VAL A 264 4.56 13.70 -28.96
C VAL A 264 5.11 12.65 -29.93
N ALA A 265 6.37 12.76 -30.34
CA ALA A 265 6.99 11.81 -31.27
C ALA A 265 7.20 10.41 -30.68
N THR A 266 7.43 10.27 -29.37
CA THR A 266 7.64 8.95 -28.74
C THR A 266 6.43 8.36 -28.06
N ALA A 267 5.44 9.17 -27.70
CA ALA A 267 4.09 8.65 -27.45
C ALA A 267 3.53 7.94 -28.70
N ALA A 268 3.92 8.39 -29.91
CA ALA A 268 3.56 7.73 -31.17
C ALA A 268 4.33 6.42 -31.44
N ALA A 269 5.42 6.13 -30.71
CA ALA A 269 6.34 5.04 -31.04
C ALA A 269 6.35 3.86 -30.04
N GLY A 270 5.50 3.88 -29.00
CA GLY A 270 5.58 2.85 -27.96
C GLY A 270 4.29 2.59 -27.20
N ILE A 271 3.57 1.55 -27.64
CA ILE A 271 2.48 0.81 -26.98
C ILE A 271 1.08 1.21 -27.48
N ASP A 272 0.59 0.40 -28.43
CA ASP A 272 -0.73 0.35 -29.05
C ASP A 272 -1.90 0.27 -28.05
N ALA A 273 -2.33 1.42 -27.53
CA ALA A 273 -3.75 1.72 -27.60
C ALA A 273 -3.90 2.53 -28.87
N GLY A 274 -4.23 1.87 -29.98
CA GLY A 274 -4.26 2.52 -31.28
C GLY A 274 -5.14 3.78 -31.26
N PRO A 275 -4.93 4.76 -32.16
CA PRO A 275 -5.80 5.94 -32.30
C PRO A 275 -7.29 5.59 -32.33
N GLU A 276 -7.59 4.37 -32.78
CA GLU A 276 -8.93 3.78 -32.82
C GLU A 276 -9.52 3.46 -31.45
N GLU A 277 -8.72 3.03 -30.46
CA GLU A 277 -9.22 2.79 -29.10
C GLU A 277 -9.54 4.12 -28.40
N LEU A 278 -8.75 5.17 -28.64
CA LEU A 278 -9.05 6.51 -28.12
C LEU A 278 -10.30 7.09 -28.79
N LYS A 279 -10.46 6.94 -30.11
CA LYS A 279 -11.68 7.31 -30.85
C LYS A 279 -12.90 6.55 -30.38
N GLN A 280 -12.79 5.24 -30.15
CA GLN A 280 -13.89 4.42 -29.62
C GLN A 280 -14.30 4.87 -28.21
N LYS A 281 -13.33 5.22 -27.36
CA LYS A 281 -13.60 5.79 -26.03
C LYS A 281 -14.23 7.18 -26.12
N GLU A 282 -13.77 8.03 -27.04
CA GLU A 282 -14.36 9.34 -27.30
C GLU A 282 -15.80 9.23 -27.79
N GLN A 283 -16.05 8.33 -28.75
CA GLN A 283 -17.39 8.07 -29.30
C GLN A 283 -18.33 7.50 -28.23
N ALA A 284 -17.87 6.57 -27.40
CA ALA A 284 -18.65 6.05 -26.27
C ALA A 284 -19.01 7.15 -25.26
N VAL A 285 -18.10 8.11 -25.03
CA VAL A 285 -18.37 9.29 -24.20
C VAL A 285 -19.37 10.23 -24.88
N ARG A 286 -19.27 10.44 -26.19
CA ARG A 286 -20.23 11.23 -26.98
C ARG A 286 -21.64 10.66 -26.93
N GLU A 287 -21.79 9.36 -27.12
CA GLU A 287 -23.08 8.68 -27.07
C GLU A 287 -23.70 8.75 -25.68
N LEU A 288 -22.90 8.49 -24.63
CA LEU A 288 -23.35 8.53 -23.24
C LEU A 288 -23.81 9.93 -22.79
N LEU A 289 -23.18 10.99 -23.30
CA LEU A 289 -23.46 12.38 -22.93
C LEU A 289 -24.42 13.10 -23.89
N SER A 290 -24.70 12.53 -25.06
CA SER A 290 -25.61 13.08 -26.07
C SER A 290 -26.99 13.52 -25.56
N PRO A 291 -27.62 12.86 -24.55
CA PRO A 291 -28.94 13.29 -24.06
C PRO A 291 -28.89 14.54 -23.16
N VAL A 292 -27.70 14.97 -22.73
CA VAL A 292 -27.52 15.95 -21.65
C VAL A 292 -26.78 17.22 -22.11
N THR A 293 -26.23 17.24 -23.33
CA THR A 293 -25.38 18.34 -23.82
C THR A 293 -25.76 18.83 -25.23
N GLY A 294 -25.85 20.15 -25.43
CA GLY A 294 -26.01 20.76 -26.77
C GLY A 294 -24.72 20.69 -27.63
N GLN A 295 -24.87 20.75 -28.96
CA GLN A 295 -23.81 20.52 -29.95
C GLN A 295 -22.54 21.39 -29.77
N ASP A 296 -22.68 22.64 -29.30
CA ASP A 296 -21.56 23.61 -29.11
C ASP A 296 -20.46 23.16 -28.12
N ILE A 297 -20.73 22.14 -27.30
CA ILE A 297 -19.83 21.73 -26.21
C ILE A 297 -18.66 20.88 -26.72
N TRP A 298 -18.85 20.16 -27.82
CA TRP A 298 -17.86 19.21 -28.34
C TRP A 298 -16.65 19.88 -28.99
N GLU A 299 -16.80 21.11 -29.47
CA GLU A 299 -15.70 21.90 -30.02
C GLU A 299 -14.72 22.40 -28.94
N ARG A 300 -15.08 22.27 -27.66
CA ARG A 300 -14.35 22.83 -26.51
C ARG A 300 -13.83 21.80 -25.51
N LEU A 301 -14.02 20.51 -25.80
CA LEU A 301 -13.64 19.41 -24.92
C LEU A 301 -12.40 18.70 -25.48
N GLU A 302 -11.32 18.61 -24.69
CA GLU A 302 -10.10 17.91 -25.09
C GLU A 302 -9.96 16.60 -24.28
N VAL A 303 -10.05 15.46 -24.97
CA VAL A 303 -9.84 14.13 -24.37
C VAL A 303 -8.35 13.78 -24.46
N ARG A 304 -7.71 13.55 -23.30
CA ARG A 304 -6.29 13.17 -23.24
C ARG A 304 -6.07 11.83 -22.55
N GLU A 305 -5.04 11.11 -22.98
CA GLU A 305 -4.55 9.92 -22.30
C GLU A 305 -3.90 10.31 -20.96
N SER A 306 -4.18 9.55 -19.90
CA SER A 306 -3.57 9.76 -18.59
C SER A 306 -2.09 9.34 -18.62
N PRO A 307 -1.12 10.21 -18.28
CA PRO A 307 0.29 9.82 -18.35
C PRO A 307 0.63 8.73 -17.33
N ARG A 308 1.32 7.67 -17.79
CA ARG A 308 1.58 6.42 -17.05
C ARG A 308 2.37 6.57 -15.74
N ARG A 309 2.96 7.74 -15.47
CA ARG A 309 3.74 8.01 -14.25
C ARG A 309 3.33 9.36 -13.66
N HIS A 310 2.32 9.38 -12.80
CA HIS A 310 1.86 10.61 -12.14
C HIS A 310 2.24 10.72 -10.66
N PHE A 311 2.61 11.97 -10.35
CA PHE A 311 2.89 12.63 -9.08
C PHE A 311 1.83 12.38 -7.99
N ARG A 312 2.27 12.33 -6.72
CA ARG A 312 1.42 12.11 -5.53
C ARG A 312 0.90 13.44 -4.98
N ALA A 313 -0.31 13.81 -5.37
CA ALA A 313 -1.27 14.45 -4.47
C ALA A 313 -2.61 13.76 -4.73
N ARG A 314 -3.01 12.86 -3.83
CA ARG A 314 -4.24 12.06 -3.97
C ARG A 314 -5.19 12.48 -2.86
N THR A 315 -6.11 13.39 -3.16
CA THR A 315 -7.33 13.49 -2.35
C THR A 315 -8.36 12.58 -3.01
N VAL A 316 -8.59 11.41 -2.40
CA VAL A 316 -9.65 10.48 -2.79
C VAL A 316 -10.81 10.72 -1.84
N VAL A 317 -11.96 11.13 -2.40
CA VAL A 317 -13.19 11.35 -1.66
C VAL A 317 -14.10 10.15 -1.90
N ALA A 318 -14.40 9.39 -0.85
CA ALA A 318 -15.28 8.24 -0.96
C ALA A 318 -16.76 8.70 -1.07
N VAL A 319 -17.59 7.92 -1.77
CA VAL A 319 -19.05 8.13 -1.84
C VAL A 319 -19.70 6.84 -1.33
N GLY A 320 -20.55 6.89 -0.31
CA GLY A 320 -21.07 5.66 0.32
C GLY A 320 -22.42 5.83 1.02
N ALA A 321 -23.15 4.73 1.18
CA ALA A 321 -24.54 4.68 1.66
C ALA A 321 -24.73 5.14 3.12
N PRO A 322 -25.97 5.53 3.52
CA PRO A 322 -26.28 6.05 4.85
C PRO A 322 -25.99 5.04 5.98
N ASN A 323 -26.01 3.74 5.71
CA ASN A 323 -25.71 2.71 6.73
C ASN A 323 -24.26 2.72 7.24
N THR A 324 -23.38 3.53 6.64
CA THR A 324 -22.04 3.81 7.17
C THR A 324 -21.94 5.15 7.91
N ALA A 325 -23.06 5.86 8.11
CA ALA A 325 -23.13 7.12 8.85
C ALA A 325 -22.99 6.93 10.38
N ASN A 326 -23.14 5.70 10.87
CA ASN A 326 -22.91 5.35 12.27
C ASN A 326 -21.44 5.00 12.57
N LEU A 327 -20.59 4.89 11.54
CA LEU A 327 -19.16 4.74 11.75
C LEU A 327 -18.57 6.11 12.03
N SER A 328 -17.76 6.22 13.08
CA SER A 328 -17.06 7.46 13.36
C SER A 328 -16.19 7.84 12.16
N PRO A 329 -15.90 9.13 11.94
CA PRO A 329 -15.00 9.56 10.87
C PRO A 329 -13.65 8.81 10.87
N GLU A 330 -13.18 8.39 12.04
CA GLU A 330 -11.97 7.58 12.25
C GLU A 330 -12.09 6.14 11.72
N GLU A 331 -13.25 5.51 11.86
CA GLU A 331 -13.52 4.14 11.41
C GLU A 331 -13.67 4.01 9.88
N SER A 332 -14.02 5.11 9.20
CA SER A 332 -14.25 5.13 7.76
C SER A 332 -12.98 5.28 6.90
N GLY A 333 -11.83 5.57 7.52
CA GLY A 333 -10.49 5.55 6.89
C GLY A 333 -10.22 6.59 5.80
N GLY A 334 -11.10 7.57 5.58
CA GLY A 334 -10.95 8.61 4.56
C GLY A 334 -11.04 10.02 5.14
N LEU A 335 -10.16 10.94 4.70
CA LEU A 335 -10.18 12.35 5.13
C LEU A 335 -11.45 13.11 4.69
N PHE A 336 -12.07 12.67 3.60
CA PHE A 336 -13.23 13.31 2.97
C PHE A 336 -14.20 12.26 2.44
N ARG A 337 -15.49 12.48 2.63
CA ARG A 337 -16.54 11.55 2.20
C ARG A 337 -17.82 12.27 1.81
N PHE A 338 -18.43 11.91 0.69
CA PHE A 338 -19.80 12.32 0.38
C PHE A 338 -20.78 11.29 0.95
N VAL A 339 -21.67 11.75 1.83
CA VAL A 339 -22.70 10.96 2.48
C VAL A 339 -24.06 11.38 1.93
N PRO A 340 -24.92 10.43 1.51
CA PRO A 340 -26.27 10.72 1.05
C PRO A 340 -27.13 11.22 2.22
N THR A 341 -28.01 12.14 1.89
CA THR A 341 -28.96 12.85 2.75
C THR A 341 -30.28 12.93 2.01
N SER A 342 -31.36 13.33 2.70
CA SER A 342 -32.67 13.50 2.07
C SER A 342 -32.69 14.54 0.94
N SER A 343 -31.72 15.45 0.89
CA SER A 343 -31.59 16.50 -0.12
C SER A 343 -30.47 16.28 -1.13
N GLY A 344 -29.80 15.11 -1.12
CA GLY A 344 -28.68 14.82 -2.01
C GLY A 344 -27.45 14.28 -1.27
N TYR A 345 -26.25 14.73 -1.61
CA TYR A 345 -25.00 14.35 -0.94
C TYR A 345 -24.41 15.52 -0.15
N GLN A 346 -23.94 15.25 1.06
CA GLN A 346 -23.21 16.19 1.90
C GLN A 346 -21.76 15.72 2.07
N LEU A 347 -20.80 16.63 1.97
CA LEU A 347 -19.41 16.33 2.33
C LEU A 347 -19.27 16.25 3.85
N GLN A 348 -18.73 15.14 4.34
CA GLN A 348 -18.16 15.00 5.68
C GLN A 348 -16.63 14.96 5.59
N SER A 349 -15.96 15.56 6.56
CA SER A 349 -14.51 15.53 6.67
C SER A 349 -14.06 15.39 8.12
N THR A 350 -12.95 14.68 8.32
CA THR A 350 -12.25 14.60 9.60
C THR A 350 -11.35 15.80 9.86
N ILE A 351 -11.05 16.60 8.83
CA ILE A 351 -10.18 17.77 8.91
C ILE A 351 -10.91 19.00 8.38
N PRO A 352 -10.61 20.21 8.89
CA PRO A 352 -11.26 21.41 8.40
C PRO A 352 -10.97 21.62 6.90
N THR A 353 -11.98 21.90 6.10
CA THR A 353 -11.86 22.01 4.62
C THR A 353 -10.92 23.13 4.17
N GLU A 354 -10.70 24.13 5.01
CA GLU A 354 -9.75 25.23 4.84
C GLU A 354 -8.28 24.78 4.85
N THR A 355 -7.99 23.56 5.32
CA THR A 355 -6.65 22.95 5.24
C THR A 355 -6.32 22.43 3.84
N LEU A 356 -7.32 22.37 2.95
CA LEU A 356 -7.12 21.98 1.56
C LEU A 356 -6.60 23.14 0.72
N LEU A 357 -6.02 22.79 -0.44
CA LEU A 357 -5.80 23.77 -1.48
C LEU A 357 -7.12 24.49 -1.79
N PRO A 358 -7.15 25.84 -1.88
CA PRO A 358 -8.38 26.61 -2.06
C PRO A 358 -9.24 26.14 -3.24
N GLN A 359 -8.61 25.66 -4.31
CA GLN A 359 -9.29 25.12 -5.49
C GLN A 359 -10.04 23.81 -5.20
N ILE A 360 -9.47 22.96 -4.34
CA ILE A 360 -10.12 21.71 -3.91
C ILE A 360 -11.27 22.04 -2.95
N ALA A 361 -11.03 22.92 -1.97
CA ALA A 361 -12.06 23.38 -1.04
C ALA A 361 -13.27 23.97 -1.78
N ALA A 362 -13.03 24.80 -2.80
CA ALA A 362 -14.08 25.39 -3.62
C ALA A 362 -14.82 24.39 -4.52
N ALA A 363 -14.17 23.30 -4.94
CA ALA A 363 -14.77 22.29 -5.83
C ALA A 363 -15.69 21.31 -5.11
N LEU A 364 -15.43 21.05 -3.82
CA LEU A 364 -16.12 20.03 -3.05
C LEU A 364 -17.65 20.27 -2.91
N PRO A 365 -18.16 21.48 -2.62
CA PRO A 365 -19.60 21.73 -2.58
C PRO A 365 -20.29 21.55 -3.94
N ALA A 366 -19.61 21.93 -5.02
CA ALA A 366 -20.14 21.75 -6.38
C ALA A 366 -20.22 20.26 -6.75
N LEU A 367 -19.26 19.45 -6.30
CA LEU A 367 -19.27 18.00 -6.47
C LEU A 367 -20.40 17.34 -5.66
N ALA A 368 -20.65 17.77 -4.43
CA ALA A 368 -21.81 17.32 -3.66
C ALA A 368 -23.13 17.57 -4.42
N GLN A 369 -23.33 18.78 -4.95
CA GLN A 369 -24.52 19.11 -5.74
C GLN A 369 -24.62 18.28 -7.01
N LEU A 370 -23.52 18.10 -7.74
CA LEU A 370 -23.47 17.26 -8.93
C LEU A 370 -23.83 15.80 -8.60
N LEU A 371 -23.24 15.26 -7.53
CA LEU A 371 -23.55 13.91 -7.05
C LEU A 371 -25.02 13.74 -6.69
N SER A 372 -25.64 14.80 -6.16
CA SER A 372 -27.07 14.86 -5.82
C SER A 372 -27.98 14.84 -7.05
N SER A 373 -27.47 15.23 -8.22
CA SER A 373 -28.24 15.24 -9.47
C SER A 373 -28.23 13.89 -10.20
N PHE A 374 -27.34 12.97 -9.82
CA PHE A 374 -27.37 11.61 -10.35
C PHE A 374 -28.43 10.78 -9.63
N SER A 375 -29.18 9.96 -10.37
CA SER A 375 -30.00 8.91 -9.77
C SER A 375 -29.12 7.94 -8.95
N GLU A 376 -29.68 7.32 -7.90
CA GLU A 376 -28.93 6.38 -7.04
C GLU A 376 -28.20 5.28 -7.84
N PHE A 377 -28.80 4.85 -8.96
CA PHE A 377 -28.22 3.87 -9.87
C PHE A 377 -26.98 4.34 -10.62
N LEU A 378 -26.72 5.64 -10.70
CA LEU A 378 -25.59 6.25 -11.41
C LEU A 378 -24.52 6.84 -10.47
N ALA A 379 -24.77 6.88 -9.17
CA ALA A 379 -23.81 7.41 -8.21
C ALA A 379 -22.45 6.68 -8.29
N PRO A 380 -21.33 7.42 -8.40
CA PRO A 380 -19.98 6.86 -8.39
C PRO A 380 -19.60 6.37 -6.99
N ARG A 381 -18.62 5.47 -6.90
CA ARG A 381 -18.11 4.99 -5.59
C ARG A 381 -17.02 5.87 -5.01
N CYS A 382 -16.29 6.59 -5.87
CA CYS A 382 -15.27 7.54 -5.43
C CYS A 382 -15.07 8.66 -6.43
N VAL A 383 -14.60 9.79 -5.93
CA VAL A 383 -14.20 10.96 -6.69
C VAL A 383 -12.73 11.24 -6.35
N LYS A 384 -11.89 11.34 -7.38
CA LYS A 384 -10.46 11.62 -7.23
C LYS A 384 -10.15 13.00 -7.78
N LEU A 385 -9.58 13.85 -6.92
CA LEU A 385 -9.20 15.21 -7.28
C LEU A 385 -7.70 15.28 -7.47
N HIS A 386 -7.29 15.87 -8.59
CA HIS A 386 -5.91 16.14 -8.96
C HIS A 386 -5.74 17.65 -9.10
N GLY A 387 -4.86 18.23 -8.30
CA GLY A 387 -4.45 19.63 -8.45
C GLY A 387 -2.95 19.73 -8.72
N THR A 388 -2.55 20.62 -9.61
CA THR A 388 -1.16 21.05 -9.79
C THR A 388 -0.93 22.40 -9.10
N LEU A 389 0.18 22.53 -8.36
CA LEU A 389 0.63 23.80 -7.79
C LEU A 389 1.24 24.65 -8.91
N GLY A 390 0.67 25.84 -9.15
CA GLY A 390 1.06 26.73 -10.25
C GLY A 390 -0.16 27.16 -11.09
N THR A 391 -0.08 27.02 -12.42
CA THR A 391 -1.18 27.38 -13.33
C THR A 391 -2.34 26.39 -13.23
N SER A 392 -3.38 26.82 -12.51
CA SER A 392 -4.55 26.08 -12.05
C SER A 392 -5.17 25.08 -13.04
N GLN A 393 -4.97 23.78 -12.81
CA GLN A 393 -5.81 22.73 -13.37
C GLN A 393 -6.28 21.80 -12.24
N LEU A 394 -7.60 21.66 -12.11
CA LEU A 394 -8.24 20.67 -11.25
C LEU A 394 -8.83 19.58 -12.14
N LEU A 395 -8.25 18.39 -12.13
CA LEU A 395 -8.81 17.23 -12.81
C LEU A 395 -9.61 16.40 -11.79
N CYS A 396 -10.91 16.26 -12.05
CA CYS A 396 -11.82 15.47 -11.24
C CYS A 396 -12.15 14.16 -11.97
N CYS A 397 -11.71 13.04 -11.42
CA CYS A 397 -12.00 11.71 -11.95
C CYS A 397 -13.05 11.04 -11.08
N VAL A 398 -14.24 10.85 -11.63
CA VAL A 398 -15.35 10.16 -10.99
C VAL A 398 -15.32 8.69 -11.41
N TRP A 399 -15.27 7.74 -10.47
CA TRP A 399 -15.07 6.32 -10.79
C TRP A 399 -16.29 5.47 -10.45
N LYS A 400 -16.83 4.83 -11.49
CA LYS A 400 -17.65 3.63 -11.41
C LYS A 400 -16.93 2.54 -12.21
N ARG A 401 -17.11 1.25 -11.89
CA ARG A 401 -16.38 0.15 -12.55
C ARG A 401 -16.37 0.35 -14.09
N CYS A 402 -15.17 0.62 -14.63
CA CYS A 402 -14.81 0.92 -16.01
C CYS A 402 -15.39 2.21 -16.64
N ILE A 403 -14.46 2.99 -17.23
CA ILE A 403 -14.59 4.21 -18.04
C ILE A 403 -14.65 5.55 -17.26
N LEU A 404 -13.78 6.47 -17.70
CA LEU A 404 -13.47 7.80 -17.18
C LEU A 404 -14.45 8.88 -17.69
N PHE A 405 -14.57 9.96 -16.90
CA PHE A 405 -14.73 11.39 -17.22
C PHE A 405 -15.95 12.09 -16.61
N LEU A 406 -15.69 13.25 -15.99
CA LEU A 406 -16.58 14.41 -16.04
C LEU A 406 -15.79 15.72 -15.80
N VAL A 407 -15.66 16.52 -16.84
CA VAL A 407 -15.37 17.96 -16.74
C VAL A 407 -16.50 18.65 -17.47
N HIS A 408 -17.45 19.23 -16.71
CA HIS A 408 -18.07 20.56 -16.89
C HIS A 408 -19.43 20.66 -16.17
N CYS A 409 -19.41 20.94 -14.86
CA CYS A 409 -20.51 21.67 -14.20
C CYS A 409 -20.02 22.91 -13.42
N LEU A 410 -18.70 23.12 -13.31
CA LEU A 410 -18.15 24.18 -12.45
C LEU A 410 -17.97 25.54 -13.14
N HIS A 411 -17.96 25.65 -14.47
CA HIS A 411 -17.67 26.94 -15.11
C HIS A 411 -18.90 27.85 -15.27
N ALA A 412 -20.10 27.29 -15.48
CA ALA A 412 -21.31 28.09 -15.72
C ALA A 412 -21.86 28.79 -14.45
N ARG A 413 -21.50 28.33 -13.25
CA ARG A 413 -21.86 28.97 -11.97
C ARG A 413 -20.73 29.77 -11.33
N LEU A 414 -19.46 29.48 -11.61
CA LEU A 414 -18.33 30.29 -11.13
C LEU A 414 -18.11 31.59 -11.91
N SER A 415 -18.67 31.72 -13.13
CA SER A 415 -18.70 32.99 -13.86
C SER A 415 -19.53 34.08 -13.18
N LYS A 416 -20.46 33.72 -12.27
CA LYS A 416 -21.15 34.68 -11.40
C LYS A 416 -20.32 35.10 -10.18
N LEU A 417 -19.38 34.27 -9.74
CA LEU A 417 -18.48 34.61 -8.62
C LEU A 417 -17.31 35.51 -9.06
N THR A 418 -16.80 35.33 -10.29
CA THR A 418 -15.75 36.21 -10.83
C THR A 418 -16.27 37.62 -11.12
N TRP A 419 -17.54 37.79 -11.49
CA TRP A 419 -18.13 39.12 -11.71
C TRP A 419 -18.39 39.90 -10.41
N SER A 420 -18.60 39.21 -9.29
CA SER A 420 -18.73 39.84 -7.95
C SER A 420 -17.37 40.30 -7.39
N LEU A 421 -16.31 39.50 -7.61
CA LEU A 421 -14.96 39.83 -7.13
C LEU A 421 -14.25 40.90 -7.98
N GLN A 422 -14.64 41.08 -9.24
CA GLN A 422 -14.07 42.12 -10.09
C GLN A 422 -14.66 43.52 -9.79
N LYS A 423 -15.87 43.62 -9.22
CA LYS A 423 -16.43 44.88 -8.70
C LYS A 423 -15.75 45.35 -7.42
N SER A 424 -15.32 44.44 -6.54
CA SER A 424 -14.57 44.78 -5.34
C SER A 424 -13.10 45.14 -5.60
N TYR A 425 -12.54 44.74 -6.75
CA TYR A 425 -11.17 45.12 -7.14
C TYR A 425 -11.12 46.52 -7.80
N CYS A 426 -12.21 46.96 -8.43
CA CYS A 426 -12.30 48.31 -9.03
C CYS A 426 -12.61 49.42 -8.01
N SER A 427 -13.15 49.13 -6.81
CA SER A 427 -13.29 50.17 -5.76
C SER A 427 -12.02 50.37 -4.92
N TRP A 428 -11.07 49.43 -4.95
CA TRP A 428 -9.83 49.54 -4.20
C TRP A 428 -8.80 50.47 -4.87
N LYS A 429 -8.81 50.58 -6.21
CA LYS A 429 -7.97 51.55 -6.95
C LYS A 429 -8.45 53.02 -6.85
N ALA A 430 -9.69 53.27 -6.43
CA ALA A 430 -10.19 54.62 -6.19
C ALA A 430 -9.85 55.14 -4.77
N TRP A 431 -9.33 54.29 -3.88
CA TRP A 431 -8.98 54.66 -2.51
C TRP A 431 -7.48 54.90 -2.30
N GLN A 432 -6.66 54.72 -3.35
CA GLN A 432 -5.20 54.90 -3.31
C GLN A 432 -4.70 56.23 -3.92
N GLN A 433 -5.61 57.17 -4.24
CA GLN A 433 -5.26 58.52 -4.74
C GLN A 433 -5.62 59.67 -3.79
N LEU A 434 -6.05 59.39 -2.56
CA LEU A 434 -6.30 60.40 -1.54
C LEU A 434 -5.63 59.97 -0.24
N HIS A 435 -4.32 60.24 -0.12
CA HIS A 435 -3.61 60.64 1.12
C HIS A 435 -2.09 60.52 0.94
N VAL A 436 -1.51 61.52 0.28
CA VAL A 436 -0.13 61.99 0.53
C VAL A 436 -0.18 63.52 0.45
N SER A 437 0.44 64.19 1.42
CA SER A 437 0.47 65.67 1.68
C SER A 437 -0.74 66.14 2.50
N LYS A 438 -0.64 66.72 3.70
CA LYS A 438 0.40 67.45 4.45
C LYS A 438 0.24 67.06 5.93
N ASP A 439 1.27 67.01 6.76
CA ASP A 439 1.72 68.19 7.51
C ASP A 439 3.15 68.04 8.03
N GLY A 440 3.95 69.07 7.78
CA GLY A 440 5.17 69.40 8.50
C GLY A 440 5.07 70.86 8.97
N HIS A 441 5.19 71.04 10.28
CA HIS A 441 5.45 72.24 11.08
C HIS A 441 5.31 73.65 10.47
N ALA A 442 4.41 74.44 11.06
CA ALA A 442 4.68 75.74 11.69
C ALA A 442 3.54 76.07 12.67
#